data_AF-A0A3A6DGF4-F1
#
_entry.id   AF-A0A3A6DGF4-F1
#
_cell.length_a   1.000
_cell.length_b   1.000
_cell.length_c   1.000
_cell.angle_alpha   90.00
_cell.angle_beta   90.00
_cell.angle_gamma   90.00
#
_symmetry.space_group_name_H-M   'P 1'
#
loop_
_entity.id
_entity.type
_entity.pdbx_description
1 polymer ?
#
loop_
_entity_poly.entity_id
_entity_poly.type
_entity_poly.pdbx_seq_one_letter_code
_entity_poly.pdbx_strand_id
1 'polypeptide(L)'
;MSAPGVLSEFFDCTKDAKTLFKDTAIMNTEYASARNQYPTIFLSFADCKGRNDDIKISIFYLLRTKMAEYLNLLDNENVDGDLKERYQMIYRALAGETDFTRIQFSIVLMCELLYKVYGKPVILLIDE
;
A
#
# COMPACT_ATOMS: atom_id res chain seq x y z
N MET A 1 -9.71 11.61 9.55
CA MET A 1 -9.16 10.87 8.39
C MET A 1 -9.55 11.59 7.12
N SER A 2 -8.64 11.67 6.14
CA SER A 2 -9.00 12.11 4.78
C SER A 2 -9.97 11.10 4.16
N ALA A 3 -10.72 11.49 3.11
CA ALA A 3 -11.67 10.59 2.45
C ALA A 3 -10.99 9.30 1.93
N PRO A 4 -9.78 9.35 1.35
CA PRO A 4 -9.02 8.14 1.01
C PRO A 4 -8.61 7.30 2.23
N GLY A 5 -8.30 7.93 3.37
CA GLY A 5 -8.05 7.21 4.63
C GLY A 5 -9.28 6.45 5.13
N VAL A 6 -10.49 7.02 4.99
CA VAL A 6 -11.76 6.34 5.32
C VAL A 6 -11.99 5.15 4.40
N LEU A 7 -11.74 5.29 3.09
CA LEU A 7 -11.84 4.18 2.14
C LEU A 7 -10.83 3.07 2.45
N SER A 8 -9.60 3.41 2.87
CA SER A 8 -8.61 2.42 3.29
C SER A 8 -9.12 1.59 4.47
N GLU A 9 -9.66 2.23 5.51
CA GLU A 9 -10.26 1.50 6.64
C GLU A 9 -11.47 0.66 6.22
N PHE A 10 -12.24 1.10 5.21
CA PHE A 10 -13.37 0.32 4.71
C PHE A 10 -12.91 -0.96 4.01
N PHE A 11 -11.94 -0.91 3.11
CA PHE A 11 -11.60 -2.06 2.26
C PHE A 11 -10.57 -3.01 2.86
N ASP A 12 -9.61 -2.49 3.62
CA ASP A 12 -8.42 -3.22 4.08
C ASP A 12 -8.78 -4.46 4.90
N CYS A 13 -8.38 -5.63 4.40
CA CYS A 13 -8.64 -6.92 5.03
C CYS A 13 -7.88 -7.16 6.35
N THR A 14 -6.91 -6.31 6.68
CA THR A 14 -6.17 -6.37 7.94
C THR A 14 -6.81 -5.54 9.06
N LYS A 15 -7.86 -4.77 8.74
CA LYS A 15 -8.56 -3.87 9.67
C LYS A 15 -9.86 -4.47 10.18
N ASP A 16 -10.33 -3.95 11.32
CA ASP A 16 -11.70 -4.17 11.80
C ASP A 16 -12.44 -2.84 11.84
N ALA A 17 -13.15 -2.54 10.75
CA ALA A 17 -13.90 -1.30 10.60
C ALA A 17 -15.38 -1.45 10.98
N LYS A 18 -15.74 -2.49 11.75
CA LYS A 18 -17.14 -2.76 12.13
C LYS A 18 -17.81 -1.58 12.83
N THR A 19 -17.13 -1.04 13.82
CA THR A 19 -17.60 0.08 14.64
C THR A 19 -17.55 1.40 13.86
N LEU A 20 -16.49 1.62 13.08
CA LEU A 20 -16.28 2.84 12.30
C LEU A 20 -17.40 3.11 11.29
N PHE A 21 -17.91 2.07 10.63
CA PHE A 21 -18.96 2.19 9.63
C PHE A 21 -20.35 1.84 10.15
N LYS A 22 -20.51 1.61 11.45
CA LYS A 22 -21.81 1.30 12.04
C LYS A 22 -22.82 2.42 11.73
N ASP A 23 -24.03 2.03 11.34
CA ASP A 23 -25.16 2.93 11.06
C ASP A 23 -24.92 3.93 9.91
N THR A 24 -23.84 3.78 9.13
CA THR A 24 -23.59 4.58 7.93
C THR A 24 -24.44 4.12 6.75
N ALA A 25 -24.75 5.02 5.81
CA ALA A 25 -25.58 4.71 4.65
C ALA A 25 -25.03 3.55 3.80
N ILE A 26 -23.70 3.44 3.67
CA ILE A 26 -23.05 2.38 2.89
C ILE A 26 -23.34 0.98 3.43
N MET A 27 -23.59 0.84 4.74
CA MET A 27 -23.94 -0.45 5.35
C MET A 27 -25.34 -0.94 4.95
N ASN A 28 -26.18 -0.08 4.38
CA ASN A 28 -27.50 -0.44 3.87
C ASN A 28 -27.50 -0.68 2.35
N THR A 29 -26.34 -0.89 1.75
CA THR A 29 -26.17 -1.12 0.31
C THR A 29 -25.47 -2.46 0.06
N GLU A 30 -25.46 -2.92 -1.20
CA GLU A 30 -24.71 -4.11 -1.62
C GLU A 30 -23.20 -4.01 -1.35
N TYR A 31 -22.67 -2.79 -1.31
CA TYR A 31 -21.25 -2.51 -1.06
C TYR A 31 -20.81 -2.79 0.37
N ALA A 32 -21.74 -2.96 1.32
CA ALA A 32 -21.42 -3.36 2.70
C ALA A 32 -20.60 -4.66 2.76
N SER A 33 -20.82 -5.55 1.78
CA SER A 33 -20.11 -6.81 1.64
C SER A 33 -18.61 -6.65 1.33
N ALA A 34 -18.19 -5.52 0.77
CA ALA A 34 -16.79 -5.25 0.45
C ALA A 34 -15.96 -4.81 1.67
N ARG A 35 -16.60 -4.58 2.82
CA ARG A 35 -15.90 -4.11 4.03
C ARG A 35 -14.89 -5.15 4.54
N ASN A 36 -13.66 -4.70 4.73
CA ASN A 36 -12.48 -5.45 5.16
C ASN A 36 -12.27 -6.73 4.36
N GLN A 37 -12.50 -6.68 3.04
CA GLN A 37 -12.36 -7.84 2.15
C GLN A 37 -11.09 -7.86 1.32
N TYR A 38 -10.44 -6.72 1.09
CA TYR A 38 -9.38 -6.61 0.09
C TYR A 38 -8.06 -6.17 0.70
N PRO A 39 -6.91 -6.76 0.30
CA PRO A 39 -5.63 -6.14 0.59
C PRO A 39 -5.62 -4.73 0.00
N THR A 40 -5.32 -3.74 0.83
CA THR A 40 -5.44 -2.34 0.44
C THR A 40 -4.14 -1.61 0.73
N ILE A 41 -3.60 -0.93 -0.26
CA ILE A 41 -2.44 -0.04 -0.12
C ILE A 41 -2.95 1.39 -0.17
N PHE A 42 -2.72 2.14 0.90
CA PHE A 42 -2.97 3.57 0.94
C PHE A 42 -1.66 4.35 0.91
N LEU A 43 -1.50 5.22 -0.10
CA LEU A 43 -0.39 6.14 -0.25
C LEU A 43 -0.94 7.57 -0.21
N SER A 44 -0.54 8.36 0.77
CA SER A 44 -0.78 9.81 0.79
C SER A 44 0.52 10.53 0.55
N PHE A 45 0.52 11.44 -0.42
CA PHE A 45 1.65 12.29 -0.75
C PHE A 45 1.59 13.63 -0.02
N ALA A 46 0.67 13.79 0.95
CA ALA A 46 0.31 15.10 1.51
C ALA A 46 1.50 15.77 2.17
N ASP A 47 2.41 14.97 2.71
CA ASP A 47 3.64 15.43 3.35
C ASP A 47 4.82 15.56 2.37
N CYS A 48 4.67 15.15 1.11
CA CYS A 48 5.63 15.33 0.02
C CYS A 48 5.58 16.76 -0.55
N LYS A 49 5.99 17.74 0.26
CA LYS A 49 6.04 19.17 -0.12
C LYS A 49 7.50 19.65 -0.20
N GLY A 50 7.79 20.60 -1.09
CA GLY A 50 9.14 21.18 -1.23
C GLY A 50 9.44 21.63 -2.66
N ARG A 51 10.72 21.80 -3.03
CA ARG A 51 11.14 22.03 -4.42
C ARG A 51 11.95 20.85 -4.94
N ASN A 52 11.63 20.38 -6.15
CA ASN A 52 12.36 19.37 -6.93
C ASN A 52 12.96 18.21 -6.13
N ASP A 53 14.21 18.34 -5.65
CA ASP A 53 14.92 17.26 -4.97
C ASP A 53 14.31 16.92 -3.60
N ASP A 54 13.76 17.90 -2.89
CA ASP A 54 13.05 17.67 -1.61
C ASP A 54 11.84 16.75 -1.80
N ILE A 55 11.10 16.93 -2.91
CA ILE A 55 9.93 16.12 -3.27
C ILE A 55 10.35 14.69 -3.65
N LYS A 56 11.48 14.52 -4.35
CA LYS A 56 11.97 13.17 -4.70
C LYS A 56 12.33 12.39 -3.44
N ILE A 57 13.04 13.02 -2.52
CA ILE A 57 13.44 12.41 -1.24
C ILE A 57 12.20 12.02 -0.44
N SER A 58 11.20 12.90 -0.34
CA SER A 58 9.96 12.57 0.38
C SER A 58 9.20 11.40 -0.27
N ILE A 59 9.16 11.33 -1.61
CA ILE A 59 8.55 10.20 -2.33
C ILE A 59 9.33 8.90 -2.07
N PHE A 60 10.66 8.93 -2.13
CA PHE A 60 11.50 7.76 -1.81
C PHE A 60 11.21 7.27 -0.39
N TYR A 61 11.17 8.19 0.57
CA TYR A 61 10.88 7.88 1.97
C TYR A 61 9.48 7.29 2.15
N LEU A 62 8.46 7.89 1.54
CA LEU A 62 7.07 7.42 1.59
C LEU A 62 6.96 5.97 1.08
N LEU A 63 7.49 5.71 -0.12
CA LEU A 63 7.40 4.39 -0.75
C LEU A 63 8.21 3.35 0.02
N ARG A 64 9.40 3.71 0.50
CA ARG A 64 10.23 2.82 1.32
C ARG A 64 9.53 2.47 2.62
N THR A 65 8.93 3.45 3.28
CA THR A 65 8.18 3.26 4.53
C THR A 65 7.00 2.34 4.29
N LYS A 66 6.23 2.56 3.21
CA LYS A 66 5.12 1.67 2.86
C LYS A 66 5.58 0.25 2.54
N MET A 67 6.69 0.09 1.81
CA MET A 67 7.25 -1.23 1.54
C MET A 67 7.73 -1.94 2.82
N ALA A 68 8.22 -1.19 3.81
CA ALA A 68 8.67 -1.76 5.07
C ALA A 68 7.54 -2.50 5.82
N GLU A 69 6.30 -2.02 5.71
CA GLU A 69 5.11 -2.61 6.34
C GLU A 69 4.85 -4.06 5.89
N TYR A 70 5.36 -4.46 4.73
CA TYR A 70 5.09 -5.77 4.13
C TYR A 70 6.30 -6.72 4.11
N LEU A 71 7.44 -6.34 4.70
CA LEU A 71 8.65 -7.18 4.66
C LEU A 71 8.47 -8.56 5.28
N ASN A 72 7.65 -8.66 6.33
CA ASN A 72 7.33 -9.93 6.97
C ASN A 72 6.52 -10.88 6.07
N LEU A 73 5.81 -10.35 5.06
CA LEU A 73 5.04 -11.15 4.12
C LEU A 73 5.92 -11.84 3.06
N LEU A 74 7.19 -11.45 2.93
CA LEU A 74 8.14 -12.07 1.99
C LEU A 74 8.49 -13.53 2.34
N ASP A 75 8.19 -13.97 3.56
CA ASP A 75 8.39 -15.35 4.00
C ASP A 75 7.11 -16.19 3.84
N ASN A 76 6.04 -15.64 3.25
CA ASN A 76 4.82 -16.38 2.95
C ASN A 76 5.09 -17.47 1.88
N GLU A 77 4.50 -18.65 2.07
CA GLU A 77 4.69 -19.81 1.18
C GLU A 77 4.31 -19.57 -0.29
N ASN A 78 3.40 -18.62 -0.56
CA ASN A 78 2.94 -18.28 -1.91
C ASN A 78 3.87 -17.27 -2.62
N VAL A 79 4.89 -16.76 -1.92
CA VAL A 79 5.85 -15.80 -2.47
C VAL A 79 7.09 -16.55 -2.96
N ASP A 80 7.34 -16.46 -4.27
CA ASP A 80 8.51 -17.08 -4.88
C ASP A 80 9.82 -16.28 -4.63
N GLY A 81 10.95 -16.95 -4.84
CA GLY A 81 12.27 -16.36 -4.58
C GLY A 81 12.60 -15.15 -5.45
N ASP A 82 12.10 -15.10 -6.68
CA ASP A 82 12.33 -13.98 -7.61
C ASP A 82 11.61 -12.71 -7.11
N LEU A 83 10.33 -12.82 -6.75
CA LEU A 83 9.58 -11.71 -6.16
C LEU A 83 10.27 -11.20 -4.88
N LYS A 84 10.71 -12.12 -4.01
CA LYS A 84 11.44 -11.76 -2.79
C LYS A 84 12.72 -10.97 -3.08
N GLU A 85 13.52 -11.42 -4.04
CA GLU A 85 14.76 -10.75 -4.42
C GLU A 85 14.49 -9.36 -5.02
N ARG A 86 13.56 -9.25 -5.99
CA ARG A 86 13.17 -7.97 -6.60
C ARG A 86 12.65 -6.98 -5.55
N TYR A 87 11.79 -7.44 -4.63
CA TYR A 87 11.26 -6.61 -3.56
C TYR A 87 12.35 -6.05 -2.66
N GLN A 88 13.26 -6.91 -2.20
CA GLN A 88 14.38 -6.50 -1.34
C GLN A 88 15.35 -5.56 -2.07
N MET A 89 15.62 -5.81 -3.35
CA MET A 89 16.45 -4.94 -4.18
C MET A 89 15.86 -3.53 -4.26
N ILE A 90 14.57 -3.42 -4.60
CA ILE A 90 13.90 -2.12 -4.70
C ILE A 90 13.80 -1.44 -3.34
N TYR A 91 13.42 -2.16 -2.29
CA TYR A 91 13.41 -1.64 -0.92
C TYR A 91 14.75 -1.01 -0.56
N ARG A 92 15.87 -1.73 -0.75
CA ARG A 92 17.23 -1.22 -0.46
C ARG A 92 17.63 -0.04 -1.34
N ALA A 93 17.27 -0.07 -2.63
CA ALA A 93 17.56 1.04 -3.56
C ALA A 93 16.89 2.35 -3.13
N LEU A 94 15.66 2.29 -2.61
CA LEU A 94 14.96 3.47 -2.09
C LEU A 94 15.66 4.09 -0.86
N ALA A 95 16.55 3.37 -0.17
CA ALA A 95 17.33 3.92 0.95
C ALA A 95 18.52 4.77 0.50
N GLY A 96 19.00 4.56 -0.73
CA GLY A 96 20.15 5.28 -1.28
C GLY A 96 19.76 6.56 -2.05
N GLU A 97 18.47 6.77 -2.34
CA GLU A 97 17.93 7.97 -3.01
C GLU A 97 18.57 8.30 -4.38
N THR A 98 19.18 7.33 -5.06
CA THR A 98 20.04 7.62 -6.23
C THR A 98 19.38 7.48 -7.61
N ASP A 99 18.27 6.76 -7.75
CA ASP A 99 17.73 6.38 -9.07
C ASP A 99 16.19 6.31 -9.11
N PHE A 100 15.57 7.37 -9.63
CA PHE A 100 14.11 7.47 -9.77
C PHE A 100 13.54 6.43 -10.75
N THR A 101 14.34 5.94 -11.70
CA THR A 101 13.92 4.95 -12.71
C THR A 101 13.44 3.64 -12.09
N ARG A 102 13.93 3.32 -10.88
CA ARG A 102 13.58 2.11 -10.14
C ARG A 102 12.32 2.25 -9.28
N ILE A 103 11.89 3.49 -9.01
CA ILE A 103 10.72 3.77 -8.16
C ILE A 103 9.45 3.16 -8.72
N GLN A 104 9.29 3.17 -10.05
CA GLN A 104 8.07 2.67 -10.72
C GLN A 104 7.72 1.22 -10.32
N PHE A 105 8.72 0.42 -9.93
CA PHE A 105 8.51 -0.96 -9.52
C PHE A 105 8.05 -1.10 -8.06
N SER A 106 8.24 -0.09 -7.20
CA SER A 106 7.88 -0.16 -5.77
C SER A 106 6.39 -0.50 -5.57
N ILE A 107 5.50 0.26 -6.21
CA ILE A 107 4.04 0.07 -6.12
C ILE A 107 3.65 -1.28 -6.72
N VAL A 108 4.17 -1.61 -7.91
CA VAL A 108 3.87 -2.88 -8.59
C VAL A 108 4.27 -4.08 -7.72
N LEU A 109 5.46 -4.04 -7.11
CA LEU A 109 5.95 -5.11 -6.24
C LEU A 109 5.13 -5.24 -4.96
N MET A 110 4.65 -4.14 -4.37
CA MET A 110 3.72 -4.20 -3.24
C MET A 110 2.39 -4.85 -3.64
N CYS A 111 1.82 -4.46 -4.79
CA CYS A 111 0.61 -5.07 -5.31
C CYS A 111 0.79 -6.57 -5.61
N GLU A 112 1.90 -6.94 -6.24
CA GLU A 112 2.23 -8.33 -6.56
C GLU A 112 2.36 -9.18 -5.28
N LEU A 113 3.09 -8.67 -4.28
CA LEU A 113 3.25 -9.31 -2.98
C LEU A 113 1.92 -9.54 -2.29
N LEU A 114 1.09 -8.50 -2.14
CA LEU A 114 -0.20 -8.63 -1.47
C LEU A 114 -1.16 -9.53 -2.25
N TYR A 115 -1.15 -9.49 -3.59
CA TYR A 115 -1.94 -10.41 -4.39
C TYR A 115 -1.56 -11.88 -4.13
N LYS A 116 -0.25 -12.18 -4.09
CA LYS A 116 0.26 -13.53 -3.81
C LYS A 116 -0.10 -14.01 -2.41
N VAL A 117 -0.01 -13.13 -1.41
CA VAL A 117 -0.27 -13.47 -0.01
C VAL A 117 -1.76 -13.67 0.26
N TYR A 118 -2.62 -12.79 -0.27
CA TYR A 118 -4.05 -12.76 0.07
C TYR A 118 -4.95 -13.44 -0.97
N GLY A 119 -4.44 -13.75 -2.17
CA GLY A 119 -5.21 -14.36 -3.25
C GLY A 119 -6.35 -13.49 -3.78
N LYS A 120 -6.31 -12.18 -3.54
CA LYS A 120 -7.36 -11.21 -3.88
C LYS A 120 -6.79 -10.00 -4.62
N PRO A 121 -7.56 -9.35 -5.51
CA PRO A 121 -7.18 -8.09 -6.11
C PRO A 121 -6.80 -7.05 -5.04
N VAL A 122 -5.72 -6.31 -5.30
CA VAL A 122 -5.25 -5.25 -4.40
C VAL A 122 -5.93 -3.94 -4.75
N ILE A 123 -6.49 -3.26 -3.75
CA ILE A 123 -7.01 -1.91 -3.90
C ILE A 123 -5.87 -0.94 -3.62
N LEU A 124 -5.53 -0.11 -4.62
CA LEU A 124 -4.54 0.96 -4.48
C LEU A 124 -5.27 2.29 -4.39
N LEU A 125 -5.13 2.96 -3.24
CA LEU A 125 -5.67 4.30 -2.99
C LEU A 125 -4.50 5.28 -2.93
N ILE A 126 -4.56 6.31 -3.77
CA ILE A 126 -3.57 7.38 -3.83
C ILE A 126 -4.25 8.70 -3.49
N ASP A 127 -3.71 9.40 -2.50
CA ASP A 127 -4.14 10.73 -2.06
C ASP A 127 -2.96 11.70 -2.19
N GLU A 128 -3.27 12.98 -2.40
CA GLU A 128 -2.27 14.05 -2.59
C GLU A 128 -1.36 14.21 -1.40
#